data_AF-A0A1Z8MU23-F1
#
_entry.id   AF-A0A1Z8MU23-F1
#
_cell.length_a   1.000
_cell.length_b   1.000
_cell.length_c   1.000
_cell.angle_alpha   90.00
_cell.angle_beta   90.00
_cell.angle_gamma   90.00
#
_symmetry.space_group_name_H-M   'P 1'
#
loop_
_entity.id
_entity.type
_entity.pdbx_description
1 polymer ?
#
loop_
_entity_poly.entity_id
_entity_poly.type
_entity_poly.pdbx_seq_one_letter_code
_entity_poly.pdbx_strand_id
1 'polypeptide(L)'
;MPEDAVGEQGVTRCVICRGHDLFVRKDFPQRLGVAIVVVGSIASCYAWYRHQLFLTFGILFITAAIDVLLYLLVRDAIVCYRCGAHYRGFDDDESHTEFNLEVHERYRQEAARQEANANSGGVDPDQNLSPRI
;
A
#
# COMPACT_ATOMS: atom_id res chain seq x y z
N MET A 1 25.00 1.33 -10.19
CA MET A 1 24.00 0.65 -9.34
C MET A 1 24.77 -0.30 -8.44
N PRO A 2 24.55 -0.34 -7.11
CA PRO A 2 25.30 -1.23 -6.24
C PRO A 2 24.78 -2.67 -6.41
N GLU A 3 25.66 -3.58 -6.85
CA GLU A 3 25.37 -4.96 -7.30
C GLU A 3 24.80 -5.86 -6.19
N ASP A 4 24.95 -5.44 -4.96
CA ASP A 4 24.54 -6.09 -3.73
C ASP A 4 23.08 -5.76 -3.29
N ALA A 5 22.32 -5.05 -4.14
CA ALA A 5 20.91 -4.68 -3.86
C ALA A 5 19.86 -5.64 -4.42
N VAL A 6 20.24 -6.49 -5.37
CA VAL A 6 19.36 -7.44 -6.04
C VAL A 6 19.97 -8.82 -5.85
N GLY A 7 19.36 -9.64 -5.01
CA GLY A 7 19.71 -11.06 -4.93
C GLY A 7 19.01 -11.84 -6.04
N GLU A 8 19.41 -13.10 -6.25
CA GLU A 8 18.78 -14.00 -7.23
C GLU A 8 17.28 -14.21 -7.00
N GLN A 9 16.77 -13.84 -5.82
CA GLN A 9 15.39 -14.05 -5.36
C GLN A 9 14.60 -12.73 -5.15
N GLY A 10 15.21 -11.57 -5.42
CA GLY A 10 14.52 -10.27 -5.33
C GLY A 10 15.31 -9.14 -4.68
N VAL A 11 14.61 -8.03 -4.38
CA VAL A 11 15.20 -6.85 -3.72
C VAL A 11 15.30 -7.11 -2.22
N THR A 12 16.49 -7.45 -1.76
CA THR A 12 16.80 -7.67 -0.33
C THR A 12 16.92 -6.38 0.46
N ARG A 13 17.16 -5.24 -0.21
CA ARG A 13 17.30 -3.93 0.41
C ARG A 13 16.78 -2.83 -0.51
N CYS A 14 16.18 -1.80 0.07
CA CYS A 14 15.69 -0.68 -0.71
C CYS A 14 16.84 0.07 -1.41
N VAL A 15 16.75 0.30 -2.72
CA VAL A 15 17.78 1.07 -3.46
C VAL A 15 17.77 2.56 -3.16
N ILE A 16 16.67 3.09 -2.59
CA ILE A 16 16.54 4.51 -2.23
C ILE A 16 17.10 4.79 -0.84
N CYS A 17 16.65 4.06 0.19
CA CYS A 17 16.97 4.34 1.58
C CYS A 17 17.90 3.31 2.24
N ARG A 18 18.31 2.24 1.52
CA ARG A 18 19.12 1.11 2.02
C ARG A 18 18.55 0.35 3.22
N GLY A 19 17.30 0.60 3.62
CA GLY A 19 16.62 -0.15 4.68
C GLY A 19 16.29 -1.59 4.28
N HIS A 20 16.16 -2.47 5.28
CA HIS A 20 15.83 -3.90 5.11
C HIS A 20 14.35 -4.20 5.39
N ASP A 21 13.56 -3.20 5.78
CA ASP A 21 12.12 -3.36 6.02
C ASP A 21 11.36 -3.17 4.71
N LEU A 22 11.15 -4.28 4.01
CA LEU A 22 10.30 -4.41 2.82
C LEU A 22 9.12 -5.33 3.15
N PHE A 23 7.93 -4.99 2.65
CA PHE A 23 6.74 -5.84 2.76
C PHE A 23 6.10 -6.06 1.40
N VAL A 24 5.46 -7.21 1.24
CA VAL A 24 4.66 -7.51 0.06
C VAL A 24 3.25 -6.95 0.26
N ARG A 25 2.77 -6.24 -0.75
CA ARG A 25 1.39 -5.79 -0.84
C ARG A 25 0.87 -6.09 -2.23
N LYS A 26 -0.28 -6.77 -2.31
CA LYS A 26 -0.98 -6.90 -3.58
C LYS A 26 -1.40 -5.51 -4.04
N ASP A 27 -0.77 -5.02 -5.11
CA ASP A 27 -1.03 -3.67 -5.64
C ASP A 27 -2.31 -3.71 -6.49
N PHE A 28 -3.43 -3.97 -5.81
CA PHE A 28 -4.73 -3.93 -6.46
C PHE A 28 -5.09 -2.47 -6.74
N PRO A 29 -5.15 -2.03 -8.00
CA PRO A 29 -5.54 -0.68 -8.32
C PRO A 29 -7.01 -0.52 -7.92
N GLN A 30 -7.27 0.10 -6.76
CA GLN A 30 -8.62 0.33 -6.24
C GLN A 30 -9.53 1.01 -7.28
N ARG A 31 -8.96 1.87 -8.12
CA ARG A 31 -9.65 2.55 -9.23
C ARG A 31 -10.20 1.58 -10.28
N LEU A 32 -9.49 0.47 -10.54
CA LEU A 32 -9.87 -0.52 -11.54
C LEU A 32 -11.07 -1.33 -11.08
N GLY A 33 -11.05 -1.83 -9.83
CA GLY A 33 -12.21 -2.51 -9.24
C GLY A 33 -13.44 -1.61 -9.18
N VAL A 34 -13.28 -0.35 -8.76
CA VAL A 34 -14.39 0.63 -8.75
C VAL A 34 -14.93 0.87 -10.16
N ALA A 35 -14.07 0.99 -11.17
CA ALA A 35 -14.51 1.18 -12.55
C ALA A 35 -15.36 0.01 -13.05
N ILE A 36 -14.98 -1.23 -12.74
CA ILE A 36 -15.71 -2.44 -13.16
C ILE A 36 -17.08 -2.51 -12.48
N VAL A 37 -17.14 -2.25 -11.17
CA VAL A 37 -18.42 -2.20 -10.43
C VAL A 37 -19.35 -1.13 -10.99
N VAL A 38 -18.83 0.06 -11.31
CA VAL A 38 -19.63 1.15 -11.89
C VAL A 38 -20.16 0.76 -13.28
N VAL A 39 -19.31 0.23 -14.15
CA VAL A 39 -19.72 -0.21 -15.50
C VAL A 39 -20.73 -1.35 -15.42
N GLY A 40 -20.50 -2.34 -14.55
CA GLY A 40 -21.40 -3.46 -14.31
C GLY A 40 -22.76 -3.03 -13.78
N SER A 41 -22.78 -2.06 -12.87
CA SER A 41 -24.01 -1.48 -12.32
C SER A 41 -24.83 -0.76 -13.39
N ILE A 42 -24.18 0.07 -14.22
CA ILE A 42 -24.86 0.77 -15.33
C ILE A 42 -25.44 -0.24 -16.33
N ALA A 43 -24.67 -1.26 -16.70
CA ALA A 43 -25.12 -2.31 -17.61
C ALA A 43 -26.29 -3.12 -17.02
N SER A 44 -26.24 -3.42 -15.72
CA SER A 44 -27.31 -4.10 -14.98
C SER A 44 -28.59 -3.25 -14.91
N CYS A 45 -28.49 -1.95 -14.62
CA CYS A 45 -29.62 -1.03 -14.66
C CYS A 45 -30.27 -0.95 -16.05
N TYR A 46 -29.46 -0.96 -17.11
CA TYR A 46 -29.97 -0.96 -18.49
C TYR A 46 -30.70 -2.27 -18.83
N ALA A 47 -30.17 -3.43 -18.42
CA ALA A 47 -30.81 -4.73 -18.64
C ALA A 47 -32.13 -4.86 -17.85
N TRP A 48 -32.15 -4.35 -16.61
CA TRP A 48 -33.36 -4.30 -15.79
C TRP A 48 -34.45 -3.43 -16.43
N TYR A 49 -34.09 -2.26 -16.96
CA TYR A 49 -35.03 -1.39 -17.69
C TYR A 49 -35.70 -2.10 -18.87
N ARG A 50 -35.03 -3.10 -19.47
CA ARG A 50 -35.56 -3.92 -20.57
C ARG A 50 -36.40 -5.12 -20.09
N HIS A 51 -36.71 -5.23 -18.79
CA HIS A 51 -37.43 -6.35 -18.15
C HIS A 51 -36.77 -7.74 -18.36
N GLN A 52 -35.48 -7.79 -18.68
CA GLN A 52 -34.75 -9.03 -18.95
C GLN A 52 -34.03 -9.54 -17.70
N LEU A 53 -34.77 -10.21 -16.80
CA LEU A 53 -34.25 -10.69 -15.51
C LEU A 53 -32.99 -11.56 -15.66
N PHE A 54 -32.96 -12.48 -16.63
CA PHE A 54 -31.80 -13.35 -16.86
C PHE A 54 -30.54 -12.58 -17.24
N LEU A 55 -30.67 -11.51 -18.03
CA LEU A 55 -29.52 -10.68 -18.42
C LEU A 55 -28.99 -9.85 -17.26
N THR A 56 -29.86 -9.33 -16.40
CA THR A 56 -29.44 -8.58 -15.21
C THR A 56 -28.55 -9.43 -14.31
N PHE A 57 -29.00 -10.64 -13.96
CA PHE A 57 -28.20 -11.56 -13.14
C PHE A 57 -26.94 -12.03 -13.86
N GLY A 58 -27.01 -12.26 -15.17
CA GLY A 58 -25.85 -12.62 -15.98
C GLY A 58 -24.75 -11.55 -15.95
N ILE A 59 -25.11 -10.28 -16.12
CA ILE A 59 -24.16 -9.16 -16.07
C ILE A 59 -23.49 -9.07 -14.70
N LEU A 60 -24.28 -9.16 -13.61
CA LEU A 60 -23.73 -9.12 -12.24
C LEU A 60 -22.75 -10.27 -11.99
N PHE A 61 -23.08 -11.48 -12.44
CA PHE A 61 -22.21 -12.64 -12.28
C PHE A 61 -20.92 -12.51 -13.09
N ILE A 62 -21.02 -12.00 -14.33
CA ILE A 62 -19.85 -11.76 -15.18
C ILE A 62 -18.95 -10.69 -14.57
N THR A 63 -19.50 -9.58 -14.07
CA THR A 63 -18.69 -8.53 -13.45
C THR A 63 -18.01 -9.02 -12.19
N ALA A 64 -18.71 -9.80 -11.35
CA ALA A 64 -18.11 -10.42 -10.17
C ALA A 64 -17.02 -11.43 -10.54
N ALA A 65 -17.21 -12.23 -11.60
CA ALA A 65 -16.19 -13.16 -12.07
C ALA A 65 -14.95 -12.44 -12.61
N ILE A 66 -15.14 -11.32 -13.31
CA ILE A 66 -14.04 -10.45 -13.78
C ILE A 66 -13.26 -9.89 -12.60
N ASP A 67 -13.95 -9.44 -11.53
CA ASP A 67 -13.29 -8.94 -10.32
C ASP A 67 -12.41 -10.02 -9.66
N VAL A 68 -12.93 -11.26 -9.55
CA VAL A 68 -12.16 -12.40 -9.03
C VAL A 68 -10.97 -12.72 -9.93
N LEU A 69 -11.16 -12.75 -11.25
CA LEU A 69 -10.08 -13.03 -12.19
C LEU A 69 -8.98 -11.97 -12.09
N LEU A 70 -9.35 -10.70 -11.99
CA LEU A 70 -8.39 -9.61 -11.80
C LEU A 70 -7.69 -9.70 -10.45
N TYR A 71 -8.39 -10.06 -9.38
CA TYR A 71 -7.78 -10.29 -8.07
C TYR A 71 -6.69 -11.37 -8.14
N LEU A 72 -6.92 -12.44 -8.91
CA LEU A 72 -5.93 -13.50 -9.13
C LEU A 72 -4.78 -13.06 -10.06
N LEU A 73 -5.06 -12.20 -11.05
CA LEU A 73 -4.05 -11.74 -12.02
C LEU A 73 -3.17 -10.59 -11.52
N VAL A 74 -3.65 -9.79 -10.56
CA VAL A 74 -2.86 -8.69 -10.00
C VAL A 74 -1.63 -9.29 -9.31
N ARG A 75 -0.44 -8.93 -9.81
CA ARG A 75 0.84 -9.34 -9.23
C ARG A 75 1.13 -8.57 -7.97
N ASP A 76 1.92 -9.20 -7.11
CA ASP A 76 2.37 -8.61 -5.87
C ASP A 76 3.41 -7.50 -6.12
N ALA A 77 3.39 -6.48 -5.27
CA ALA A 77 4.36 -5.40 -5.29
C ALA A 77 5.08 -5.33 -3.94
N ILE A 78 6.40 -5.20 -3.99
CA ILE A 78 7.22 -5.05 -2.79
C ILE A 78 7.33 -3.56 -2.49
N VAL A 79 6.97 -3.16 -1.27
CA VAL A 79 6.99 -1.77 -0.81
C VAL A 79 7.93 -1.63 0.37
N CYS A 80 8.76 -0.57 0.39
CA CYS A 80 9.61 -0.27 1.53
C CYS A 80 8.86 0.52 2.62
N TYR A 81 8.95 0.10 3.88
CA TYR A 81 8.30 0.79 5.02
C TYR A 81 8.79 2.23 5.24
N ARG A 82 10.08 2.48 4.99
CA ARG A 82 10.70 3.77 5.34
C ARG A 82 10.48 4.87 4.30
N CYS A 83 10.56 4.52 3.02
CA CYS A 83 10.51 5.50 1.93
C CYS A 83 9.32 5.33 0.97
N GLY A 84 8.56 4.24 1.08
CA GLY A 84 7.43 3.98 0.19
C GLY A 84 7.82 3.66 -1.26
N ALA A 85 9.07 3.27 -1.53
CA ALA A 85 9.48 2.83 -2.87
C ALA A 85 8.73 1.56 -3.27
N HIS A 86 8.12 1.54 -4.46
CA HIS A 86 7.38 0.41 -5.01
C HIS A 86 8.23 -0.33 -6.04
N TYR A 87 8.47 -1.61 -5.80
CA TYR A 87 9.19 -2.50 -6.71
C TYR A 87 8.22 -3.54 -7.28
N ARG A 88 8.12 -3.61 -8.61
CA ARG A 88 7.25 -4.53 -9.36
C ARG A 88 8.11 -5.52 -10.16
N GLY A 89 7.62 -6.74 -10.36
CA GLY A 89 8.23 -7.71 -11.28
C GLY A 89 9.17 -8.74 -10.65
N PHE A 90 9.05 -8.99 -9.35
CA PHE A 90 9.68 -10.13 -8.70
C PHE A 90 8.67 -11.27 -8.64
N ASP A 91 9.08 -12.47 -9.02
CA ASP A 91 8.20 -13.64 -8.94
C ASP A 91 7.89 -13.95 -7.48
N ASP A 92 6.64 -14.31 -7.24
CA ASP A 92 6.09 -14.72 -5.95
C ASP A 92 6.85 -15.96 -5.48
N ASP A 93 7.96 -15.78 -4.77
CA ASP A 93 8.54 -16.84 -3.94
C ASP A 93 8.22 -16.54 -2.47
N GLU A 94 7.75 -17.56 -1.77
CA GLU A 94 7.09 -17.56 -0.45
C GLU A 94 7.96 -17.02 0.72
N SER A 95 9.11 -16.39 0.44
CA SER A 95 10.06 -15.90 1.44
C SER A 95 9.85 -14.46 1.88
N HIS A 96 8.88 -13.73 1.31
CA HIS A 96 8.67 -12.32 1.63
C HIS A 96 7.54 -12.11 2.66
N THR A 97 7.91 -11.55 3.81
CA THR A 97 7.05 -11.28 4.96
C THR A 97 5.80 -10.47 4.59
N GLU A 98 4.64 -10.98 5.00
CA GLU A 98 3.34 -10.29 4.88
C GLU A 98 3.36 -8.94 5.61
N PHE A 99 2.48 -8.02 5.17
CA PHE A 99 2.33 -6.71 5.80
C PHE A 99 2.08 -6.82 7.31
N ASN A 100 3.07 -6.40 8.11
CA ASN A 100 2.97 -6.38 9.56
C ASN A 100 2.56 -4.96 10.05
N LEU A 101 1.40 -4.90 10.71
CA LEU A 101 0.82 -3.66 11.23
C LEU A 101 1.66 -3.04 12.37
N GLU A 102 2.27 -3.89 13.19
CA GLU A 102 3.11 -3.49 14.32
C GLU A 102 4.36 -2.74 13.86
N VAL A 103 4.98 -3.20 12.75
CA VAL A 103 6.15 -2.54 12.14
C VAL A 103 5.76 -1.18 11.57
N HIS A 104 4.61 -1.10 10.90
CA HIS A 104 4.09 0.17 10.37
C HIS A 104 3.83 1.19 11.50
N GLU A 105 3.21 0.77 12.60
CA GLU A 105 2.94 1.64 13.74
C GLU A 105 4.21 2.08 14.48
N ARG A 106 5.20 1.19 14.64
CA ARG A 106 6.51 1.55 15.22
C ARG A 106 7.19 2.66 14.42
N TYR A 107 7.26 2.54 13.10
CA TYR A 107 7.87 3.57 12.25
C TYR A 107 7.16 4.92 12.36
N ARG A 108 5.83 4.91 12.47
CA ARG A 108 5.02 6.12 12.71
C ARG A 108 5.34 6.78 14.05
N GLN A 109 5.51 5.98 15.09
CA GLN A 109 5.87 6.47 16.42
C GLN A 109 7.30 7.01 16.47
N GLU A 110 8.25 6.38 15.78
CA GLU A 110 9.63 6.86 15.70
C GLU A 110 9.71 8.22 14.98
N ALA A 111 8.97 8.41 13.88
CA ALA A 111 8.88 9.69 13.19
C ALA A 111 8.27 10.79 14.10
N ALA A 112 7.15 10.49 14.76
CA ALA A 112 6.52 11.43 15.70
C ALA A 112 7.43 11.76 16.90
N ARG A 113 8.22 10.80 17.40
CA ARG A 113 9.21 11.03 18.47
C ARG A 113 10.36 11.93 17.99
N GLN A 114 10.83 11.76 16.76
CA GLN A 114 11.87 12.63 16.20
C GLN A 114 11.37 14.06 16.03
N GLU A 115 10.15 14.25 15.54
CA GLU A 115 9.50 15.56 15.46
C GLU A 115 9.28 16.19 16.83
N ALA A 116 8.81 15.40 17.81
CA ALA A 116 8.63 15.88 19.18
C ALA A 116 9.97 16.28 19.82
N ASN A 117 11.03 15.47 19.69
CA ASN A 117 12.36 15.82 20.18
C ASN A 117 12.95 17.04 19.47
N ALA A 118 12.76 17.18 18.16
CA ALA A 118 13.17 18.37 17.41
C ALA A 118 12.42 19.63 17.89
N ASN A 119 11.13 19.50 18.21
CA ASN A 119 10.32 20.61 18.73
C ASN A 119 10.63 20.92 20.22
N SER A 120 11.06 19.92 20.99
CA SER A 120 11.45 20.05 22.41
C SER A 120 12.84 20.68 22.56
N GLY A 121 13.73 20.50 21.58
CA GLY A 121 15.05 21.12 21.52
C GLY A 121 15.05 22.63 21.27
N GLY A 122 13.88 23.25 21.06
CA GLY A 122 13.70 24.69 20.92
C GLY A 122 13.17 25.42 22.16
N VAL A 123 12.83 24.69 23.23
CA VAL A 123 12.40 25.29 24.51
C VAL A 123 13.54 25.17 25.50
N ASP A 124 14.42 26.19 25.52
CA ASP A 124 15.40 26.39 26.58
C ASP A 124 14.66 26.69 27.90
N PRO A 125 14.68 25.78 28.90
CA PRO A 125 13.97 25.97 30.16
C PRO A 125 14.57 27.08 31.05
N ASP A 126 15.74 27.64 30.70
CA ASP A 126 16.51 28.53 31.58
C ASP A 126 16.27 30.04 31.35
N GLN A 127 15.37 30.45 30.44
CA GLN A 127 15.06 31.87 30.21
C GLN A 127 14.27 32.58 31.34
N ASN A 128 13.96 31.90 32.44
CA ASN A 128 13.23 32.51 33.56
C ASN A 128 14.00 32.52 34.90
N LEU A 129 15.34 32.59 34.84
CA LEU A 129 16.18 32.82 36.02
C LEU A 129 16.92 34.16 35.94
N SER A 130 16.16 35.25 35.87
CA SER A 130 16.66 36.60 36.16
C SER A 130 16.05 37.07 37.48
N PRO A 131 16.82 37.18 38.58
CA PRO A 131 16.35 37.89 39.75
C PRO A 131 16.25 39.38 39.38
N ARG A 132 15.03 39.91 39.28
CA ARG A 132 14.81 41.37 39.28
C ARG A 132 15.19 41.88 40.67
N ILE A 133 16.33 42.57 40.71
CA ILE A 133 16.77 43.49 41.77
C ILE A 133 15.71 44.59 41.93
#